data_AF-A0AAV6UVP1-F1
#
_entry.id   AF-A0AAV6UVP1-F1
#
_cell.length_a   1.000
_cell.length_b   1.000
_cell.length_c   1.000
_cell.angle_alpha   90.00
_cell.angle_beta   90.00
_cell.angle_gamma   90.00
#
_symmetry.space_group_name_H-M   'P 1'
#
loop_
_entity.id
_entity.type
_entity.pdbx_description
1 polymer ?
#
loop_
_entity_poly.entity_id
_entity_poly.type
_entity_poly.pdbx_seq_one_letter_code
_entity_poly.pdbx_strand_id
1 'polypeptide(L)'
;MMIEVHARLPHGSVFLAGEIVECHITFRSPFTYSQKQSQSNSDVEEVLAWASAQIHCQCTVDDTLVKFPSTASQEELATASQDTSFIPCRGESGHVVLSTKPKILFCDLKLSPGESKTYIYRETIPNNAPPSYRGQCVKYAYKITVGTQRVNAAIKLLKIPIRILVLYGVTDAHYLVENEELQVAPSNPFLQSYYNITNQSGKVVRFCLLKSSYRLGEDIIGVFDFSQATVKCVQFSVTLVSEEELQEGCKGKAKQSVTTVAYNKHHEFSLHLSLTQIILPIPLTVTPAFITNIVSLKWKLHFEFVTTNSSSSMPESNSLSENISWQGPTSLDVQTMIWDLPIDVYPTHPLQVAHGLPSKLDHMITI
;
A
#
# COMPACT_ATOMS: atom_id res chain seq x y z
N MET A 1 19.63 -26.06 25.56
CA MET A 1 20.20 -25.84 24.22
C MET A 1 19.08 -25.29 23.33
N MET A 2 19.39 -24.31 22.50
CA MET A 2 18.42 -23.34 21.98
C MET A 2 18.76 -23.08 20.51
N ILE A 3 17.83 -23.34 19.59
CA ILE A 3 18.10 -23.16 18.14
C ILE A 3 17.52 -21.83 17.69
N GLU A 4 18.35 -20.99 17.07
CA GLU A 4 17.90 -19.75 16.47
C GLU A 4 17.49 -19.97 15.01
N VAL A 5 16.32 -19.47 14.64
CA VAL A 5 15.86 -19.48 13.25
C VAL A 5 15.78 -18.04 12.77
N HIS A 6 16.62 -17.72 11.80
CA HIS A 6 16.75 -16.40 11.19
C HIS A 6 16.18 -16.45 9.78
N ALA A 7 15.33 -15.50 9.41
CA ALA A 7 14.83 -15.34 8.05
C ALA A 7 15.18 -13.96 7.52
N ARG A 8 15.75 -13.93 6.31
CA ARG A 8 16.17 -12.71 5.61
C ARG A 8 15.57 -12.67 4.22
N LEU A 9 15.12 -11.48 3.82
CA LEU A 9 14.66 -11.21 2.45
C LEU A 9 15.73 -10.39 1.70
N PRO A 10 16.49 -11.02 0.78
CA PRO A 10 17.62 -10.36 0.13
C PRO A 10 17.20 -9.15 -0.73
N HIS A 11 15.99 -9.18 -1.31
CA HIS A 11 15.46 -8.15 -2.20
C HIS A 11 14.46 -7.21 -1.53
N GLY A 12 14.43 -7.18 -0.19
CA GLY A 12 13.47 -6.38 0.57
C GLY A 12 12.14 -7.08 0.83
N SER A 13 11.22 -6.36 1.48
CA SER A 13 9.95 -6.91 1.98
C SER A 13 8.73 -6.57 1.11
N VAL A 14 8.95 -5.98 -0.07
CA VAL A 14 7.91 -5.55 -1.00
C VAL A 14 8.07 -6.30 -2.31
N PHE A 15 6.96 -6.79 -2.87
CA PHE A 15 6.93 -7.58 -4.10
C PHE A 15 5.73 -7.19 -4.97
N LEU A 16 5.80 -7.46 -6.27
CA LEU A 16 4.65 -7.42 -7.17
C LEU A 16 3.94 -8.78 -7.22
N ALA A 17 2.63 -8.78 -7.46
CA ALA A 17 1.93 -10.00 -7.85
C ALA A 17 2.53 -10.54 -9.16
N GLY A 18 2.80 -11.85 -9.20
CA GLY A 18 3.55 -12.52 -10.28
C GLY A 18 5.03 -12.70 -10.02
N GLU A 19 5.60 -11.97 -9.05
CA GLU A 19 7.02 -12.03 -8.74
C GLU A 19 7.37 -13.27 -7.89
N ILE A 20 8.63 -13.71 -7.99
CA ILE A 20 9.18 -14.77 -7.15
C ILE A 20 9.70 -14.16 -5.86
N VAL A 21 9.10 -14.56 -4.74
CA VAL A 21 9.58 -14.25 -3.40
C VAL A 21 10.70 -15.22 -3.05
N GLU A 22 11.87 -14.67 -2.73
CA GLU A 22 13.00 -15.42 -2.21
C GLU A 22 13.24 -15.07 -0.73
N CYS A 23 13.33 -16.08 0.13
CA CYS A 23 13.62 -15.92 1.56
C CYS A 23 14.72 -16.89 1.99
N HIS A 24 15.78 -16.37 2.60
CA HIS A 24 16.90 -17.16 3.13
C HIS A 24 16.63 -17.46 4.60
N ILE A 25 16.49 -18.73 4.92
CA ILE A 25 16.12 -19.21 6.25
C ILE A 25 17.31 -19.97 6.84
N THR A 26 17.91 -19.42 7.88
CA THR A 26 19.10 -19.95 8.54
C THR A 26 18.74 -20.50 9.90
N PHE A 27 19.05 -21.78 10.11
CA PHE A 27 18.95 -22.46 11.39
C PHE A 27 20.33 -22.49 12.02
N ARG A 28 20.48 -21.98 13.24
CA ARG A 28 21.76 -21.84 13.93
C ARG A 28 21.68 -22.43 15.32
N SER A 29 22.63 -23.30 15.65
CA SER A 29 22.90 -23.73 17.01
C SER A 29 24.02 -22.85 17.60
N PRO A 30 23.75 -21.98 18.58
CA PRO A 30 24.78 -21.14 19.19
C PRO A 30 25.76 -21.97 20.02
N PHE A 31 26.98 -21.46 20.19
CA PHE A 31 28.01 -22.13 20.97
C PHE A 31 27.65 -22.10 22.46
N THR A 32 27.66 -23.24 23.13
CA THR A 32 27.42 -23.32 24.58
C THR A 32 28.73 -23.70 25.29
N TYR A 33 29.31 -22.78 26.06
CA TYR A 33 30.67 -22.91 26.61
C TYR A 33 30.79 -23.85 27.85
N SER A 34 29.71 -24.52 28.27
CA SER A 34 29.62 -25.18 29.59
C SER A 34 29.70 -26.71 29.59
N GLN A 35 30.32 -27.35 28.60
CA GLN A 35 30.47 -28.82 28.58
C GLN A 35 31.94 -29.25 28.80
N LYS A 36 32.40 -29.12 30.05
CA LYS A 36 33.51 -29.91 30.60
C LYS A 36 32.95 -30.98 31.52
N GLN A 37 32.37 -32.05 30.96
CA GLN A 37 32.36 -33.39 31.56
C GLN A 37 31.58 -34.35 30.65
N SER A 38 32.31 -35.32 30.09
CA SER A 38 31.84 -36.65 29.66
C SER A 38 30.38 -36.74 29.22
N GLN A 39 30.09 -36.33 27.99
CA GLN A 39 28.84 -36.68 27.29
C GLN A 39 29.17 -37.29 25.94
N SER A 40 28.37 -38.26 25.51
CA SER A 40 28.57 -38.98 24.25
C SER A 40 28.40 -38.04 23.05
N ASN A 41 29.09 -38.30 21.93
CA ASN A 41 29.01 -37.45 20.73
C ASN A 41 27.58 -37.26 20.19
N SER A 42 26.65 -38.16 20.50
CA SER A 42 25.24 -38.10 20.09
C SER A 42 24.36 -37.18 20.95
N ASP A 43 24.79 -36.82 22.18
CA ASP A 43 23.99 -36.01 23.11
C ASP A 43 24.17 -34.49 22.91
N VAL A 44 25.06 -34.09 22.01
CA VAL A 44 25.46 -32.69 21.80
C VAL A 44 24.80 -32.08 20.56
N GLU A 45 24.27 -32.92 19.66
CA GLU A 45 23.58 -32.48 18.45
C GLU A 45 22.14 -32.09 18.74
N GLU A 46 21.75 -30.91 18.25
CA GLU A 46 20.37 -30.45 18.29
C GLU A 46 19.62 -30.97 17.05
N VAL A 47 18.46 -31.61 17.27
CA VAL A 47 17.70 -32.28 16.20
C VAL A 47 16.36 -31.58 15.96
N LEU A 48 16.22 -30.98 14.78
CA LEU A 48 14.96 -30.48 14.25
C LEU A 48 14.28 -31.55 13.42
N ALA A 49 13.05 -31.89 13.79
CA ALA A 49 12.26 -32.90 13.12
C ALA A 49 11.86 -32.48 11.71
N TRP A 50 11.53 -31.21 11.49
CA TRP A 50 11.23 -30.69 10.16
C TRP A 50 11.15 -29.17 10.17
N ALA A 51 11.24 -28.58 8.99
CA ALA A 51 10.79 -27.21 8.75
C ALA A 51 10.08 -27.10 7.40
N SER A 52 9.05 -26.26 7.35
CA SER A 52 8.32 -25.92 6.14
C SER A 52 8.01 -24.43 6.09
N ALA A 53 7.87 -23.89 4.89
CA ALA A 53 7.55 -22.49 4.67
C ALA A 53 6.40 -22.33 3.67
N GLN A 54 5.61 -21.29 3.86
CA GLN A 54 4.55 -20.93 2.92
C GLN A 54 4.21 -19.44 2.98
N ILE A 55 3.50 -18.95 1.95
CA ILE A 55 2.95 -17.61 1.88
C ILE A 55 1.44 -17.69 2.09
N HIS A 56 0.90 -16.77 2.89
CA HIS A 56 -0.54 -16.61 3.02
C HIS A 56 -0.95 -15.14 3.09
N CYS A 57 -2.16 -14.86 2.62
CA CYS A 57 -2.86 -13.59 2.74
C CYS A 57 -4.06 -13.74 3.66
N GLN A 58 -4.12 -12.88 4.68
CA GLN A 58 -5.29 -12.74 5.54
C GLN A 58 -6.08 -11.50 5.19
N CYS A 59 -7.36 -11.70 4.98
CA CYS A 59 -8.35 -10.65 4.87
C CYS A 59 -9.10 -10.53 6.20
N THR A 60 -8.87 -9.44 6.91
CA THR A 60 -9.71 -9.06 8.05
C THR A 60 -10.73 -8.05 7.56
N VAL A 61 -11.99 -8.25 7.95
CA VAL A 61 -13.14 -7.52 7.47
C VAL A 61 -13.83 -6.87 8.67
N ASP A 62 -14.39 -5.68 8.49
CA ASP A 62 -15.30 -5.11 9.48
C ASP A 62 -16.71 -5.69 9.27
N ASP A 63 -17.11 -6.61 10.15
CA ASP A 63 -18.40 -7.32 10.10
C ASP A 63 -19.62 -6.39 10.20
N THR A 64 -19.44 -5.15 10.68
CA THR A 64 -20.53 -4.17 10.72
C THR A 64 -20.79 -3.54 9.35
N LEU A 65 -19.74 -3.40 8.54
CA LEU A 65 -19.77 -2.73 7.24
C LEU A 65 -19.95 -3.70 6.07
N VAL A 66 -19.46 -4.93 6.22
CA VAL A 66 -19.31 -5.89 5.12
C VAL A 66 -19.95 -7.24 5.47
N LYS A 67 -20.63 -7.84 4.49
CA LYS A 67 -21.02 -9.25 4.55
C LYS A 67 -20.02 -10.07 3.73
N PHE A 68 -19.15 -10.80 4.39
CA PHE A 68 -18.21 -11.67 3.69
C PHE A 68 -18.95 -12.93 3.19
N PRO A 69 -18.72 -13.38 1.95
CA PRO A 69 -19.28 -14.64 1.48
C PRO A 69 -18.66 -15.78 2.30
N SER A 70 -19.47 -16.41 3.15
CA SER A 70 -19.10 -17.58 3.94
C SER A 70 -18.65 -18.69 3.00
N THR A 71 -17.35 -18.78 2.73
CA THR A 71 -16.75 -19.90 2.01
C THR A 71 -16.26 -20.88 3.06
N ALA A 72 -16.71 -22.13 2.92
CA ALA A 72 -16.56 -23.24 3.87
C ALA A 72 -15.11 -23.69 4.15
N SER A 73 -14.09 -22.92 3.76
CA SER A 73 -12.68 -23.28 3.96
C SER A 73 -12.18 -23.09 5.40
N GLN A 74 -13.02 -22.59 6.31
CA GLN A 74 -12.65 -22.36 7.72
C GLN A 74 -12.80 -23.59 8.63
N GLU A 75 -13.61 -24.60 8.27
CA GLU A 75 -13.85 -25.75 9.16
C GLU A 75 -12.87 -26.92 8.94
N GLU A 76 -12.24 -27.05 7.77
CA GLU A 76 -11.38 -28.21 7.47
C GLU A 76 -9.93 -28.12 7.97
N LEU A 77 -9.46 -26.94 8.43
CA LEU A 77 -8.12 -26.80 9.05
C LEU A 77 -8.16 -26.90 10.58
N ALA A 78 -9.34 -26.89 11.19
CA ALA A 78 -9.53 -26.94 12.64
C ALA A 78 -9.53 -28.37 13.22
N THR A 79 -9.46 -29.40 12.37
CA THR A 79 -9.51 -30.83 12.76
C THR A 79 -8.13 -31.49 12.88
N ALA A 80 -7.04 -30.77 12.58
CA ALA A 80 -5.69 -31.28 12.77
C ALA A 80 -5.23 -31.12 14.24
N SER A 81 -4.45 -32.09 14.76
CA SER A 81 -3.92 -32.06 16.12
C SER A 81 -3.25 -30.72 16.43
N GLN A 82 -3.67 -30.08 17.53
CA GLN A 82 -3.36 -28.68 17.82
C GLN A 82 -1.87 -28.41 18.07
N ASP A 83 -1.07 -29.40 18.45
CA ASP A 83 0.32 -29.16 18.89
C ASP A 83 1.38 -29.44 17.82
N THR A 84 1.08 -30.26 16.81
CA THR A 84 2.08 -30.81 15.87
C THR A 84 1.80 -30.48 14.40
N SER A 85 0.59 -30.05 14.07
CA SER A 85 0.24 -29.71 12.69
C SER A 85 0.78 -28.34 12.27
N PHE A 86 1.29 -28.26 11.03
CA PHE A 86 1.65 -26.99 10.42
C PHE A 86 0.40 -26.19 10.06
N ILE A 87 -0.04 -25.35 11.01
CA ILE A 87 -1.13 -24.39 10.79
C ILE A 87 -0.51 -22.99 10.68
N PRO A 88 -0.12 -22.55 9.48
CA PRO A 88 0.57 -21.28 9.22
C PRO A 88 -0.22 -20.05 9.70
N CYS A 89 -1.55 -20.09 9.62
CA CYS A 89 -2.44 -19.02 10.08
C CYS A 89 -2.79 -19.10 11.58
N ARG A 90 -2.11 -19.94 12.36
CA ARG A 90 -2.43 -20.16 13.78
C ARG A 90 -2.34 -18.84 14.56
N GLY A 91 -3.40 -18.59 15.34
CA GLY A 91 -3.53 -17.41 16.21
C GLY A 91 -3.79 -16.11 15.47
N GLU A 92 -4.18 -16.15 14.20
CA GLU A 92 -4.48 -14.95 13.41
C GLU A 92 -5.99 -14.85 13.15
N SER A 93 -6.51 -13.61 13.19
CA SER A 93 -7.92 -13.33 12.90
C SER A 93 -8.14 -13.06 11.40
N GLY A 94 -9.36 -13.32 10.94
CA GLY A 94 -9.80 -13.06 9.57
C GLY A 94 -9.86 -14.30 8.68
N HIS A 95 -10.14 -14.07 7.40
CA HIS A 95 -10.29 -15.10 6.37
C HIS A 95 -8.99 -15.27 5.59
N VAL A 96 -8.59 -16.51 5.34
CA VAL A 96 -7.45 -16.80 4.46
C VAL A 96 -7.94 -16.71 3.02
N VAL A 97 -7.58 -15.63 2.34
CA VAL A 97 -7.98 -15.40 0.94
C VAL A 97 -6.97 -15.96 -0.06
N LEU A 98 -5.74 -16.22 0.39
CA LEU A 98 -4.71 -16.85 -0.40
C LEU A 98 -3.79 -17.66 0.51
N SER A 99 -3.45 -18.89 0.11
CA SER A 99 -2.41 -19.70 0.74
C SER A 99 -1.69 -20.50 -0.34
N THR A 100 -0.37 -20.40 -0.40
CA THR A 100 0.44 -21.26 -1.28
C THR A 100 0.57 -22.65 -0.67
N LYS A 101 1.02 -23.63 -1.48
CA LYS A 101 1.30 -24.98 -0.97
C LYS A 101 2.53 -24.93 -0.06
N PRO A 102 2.50 -25.55 1.14
CA PRO A 102 3.68 -25.66 2.00
C PRO A 102 4.85 -26.31 1.27
N LYS A 103 6.02 -25.66 1.31
CA LYS A 103 7.28 -26.25 0.83
C LYS A 103 8.11 -26.73 2.01
N ILE A 104 8.52 -27.99 1.96
CA ILE A 104 9.39 -28.60 2.96
C ILE A 104 10.82 -28.10 2.74
N LEU A 105 11.45 -27.59 3.79
CA LEU A 105 12.85 -27.17 3.77
C LEU A 105 13.77 -28.35 4.12
N PHE A 106 13.38 -29.13 5.14
CA PHE A 106 14.03 -30.39 5.54
C PHE A 106 13.09 -31.24 6.40
N CYS A 107 13.39 -32.54 6.53
CA CYS A 107 12.64 -33.52 7.33
C CYS A 107 13.45 -34.18 8.46
N ASP A 108 14.74 -33.86 8.58
CA ASP A 108 15.59 -34.23 9.71
C ASP A 108 16.86 -33.38 9.58
N LEU A 109 17.09 -32.48 10.54
CA LEU A 109 18.27 -31.65 10.56
C LEU A 109 18.94 -31.74 11.92
N LYS A 110 20.19 -32.19 11.90
CA LYS A 110 21.09 -32.22 13.05
C LYS A 110 22.06 -31.06 12.93
N LEU A 111 22.24 -30.31 14.02
CA LEU A 111 23.18 -29.21 14.09
C LEU A 111 24.10 -29.40 15.30
N SER A 112 25.41 -29.39 15.05
CA SER A 112 26.43 -29.32 16.08
C SER A 112 26.50 -27.91 16.71
N PRO A 113 27.02 -27.75 17.94
CA PRO A 113 27.19 -26.43 18.54
C PRO A 113 28.07 -25.52 17.68
N GLY A 114 27.56 -24.32 17.37
CA GLY A 114 28.21 -23.37 16.47
C GLY A 114 27.90 -23.57 14.99
N GLU A 115 27.25 -24.68 14.61
CA GLU A 115 26.85 -24.94 13.23
C GLU A 115 25.62 -24.10 12.84
N SER A 116 25.60 -23.67 11.58
CA SER A 116 24.43 -23.10 10.96
C SER A 116 24.21 -23.67 9.57
N LYS A 117 22.94 -23.78 9.19
CA LYS A 117 22.54 -24.22 7.85
C LYS A 117 21.45 -23.32 7.29
N THR A 118 21.66 -22.88 6.05
CA THR A 118 20.74 -21.96 5.36
C THR A 118 20.02 -22.68 4.22
N TYR A 119 18.71 -22.48 4.15
CA TYR A 119 17.84 -22.96 3.10
C TYR A 119 17.20 -21.78 2.36
N ILE A 120 17.01 -21.91 1.05
CA ILE A 120 16.40 -20.88 0.22
C ILE A 120 14.96 -21.29 -0.09
N TYR A 121 14.01 -20.53 0.43
CA TYR A 121 12.59 -20.65 0.08
C TYR A 121 12.29 -19.75 -1.11
N ARG A 122 11.73 -20.34 -2.18
CA ARG A 122 11.27 -19.61 -3.38
C ARG A 122 9.81 -19.92 -3.65
N GLU A 123 8.99 -18.91 -3.83
CA GLU A 123 7.58 -19.06 -4.17
C GLU A 123 7.08 -17.90 -5.03
N THR A 124 6.22 -18.20 -6.01
CA THR A 124 5.67 -17.18 -6.90
C THR A 124 4.32 -16.71 -6.37
N ILE A 125 4.15 -15.39 -6.25
CA ILE A 125 2.85 -14.82 -5.86
C ILE A 125 1.91 -14.91 -7.06
N PRO A 126 0.71 -15.47 -6.94
CA PRO A 126 -0.25 -15.50 -8.04
C PRO A 126 -0.56 -14.11 -8.60
N ASN A 127 -0.70 -13.99 -9.93
CA ASN A 127 -1.02 -12.71 -10.59
C ASN A 127 -2.39 -12.14 -10.18
N ASN A 128 -3.33 -13.01 -9.79
CA ASN A 128 -4.66 -12.63 -9.33
C ASN A 128 -4.73 -12.39 -7.81
N ALA A 129 -3.59 -12.37 -7.11
CA ALA A 129 -3.53 -12.13 -5.69
C ALA A 129 -3.97 -10.68 -5.36
N PRO A 130 -4.73 -10.46 -4.27
CA PRO A 130 -5.05 -9.10 -3.83
C PRO A 130 -3.79 -8.35 -3.36
N PRO A 131 -3.73 -7.01 -3.44
CA PRO A 131 -2.60 -6.28 -2.88
C PRO A 131 -2.62 -6.32 -1.34
N SER A 132 -1.49 -5.96 -0.73
CA SER A 132 -1.46 -5.58 0.67
C SER A 132 -2.11 -4.20 0.84
N TYR A 133 -3.15 -4.14 1.67
CA TYR A 133 -3.96 -2.95 1.83
C TYR A 133 -4.54 -2.87 3.25
N ARG A 134 -4.72 -1.66 3.77
CA ARG A 134 -5.35 -1.40 5.06
C ARG A 134 -6.35 -0.25 4.88
N GLY A 135 -7.58 -0.61 4.55
CA GLY A 135 -8.72 0.30 4.43
C GLY A 135 -9.55 0.36 5.70
N GLN A 136 -10.75 0.93 5.56
CA GLN A 136 -11.74 1.00 6.63
C GLN A 136 -12.61 -0.26 6.62
N CYS A 137 -12.98 -0.75 5.44
CA CYS A 137 -13.83 -1.93 5.30
C CYS A 137 -13.04 -3.24 5.39
N VAL A 138 -11.85 -3.28 4.80
CA VAL A 138 -11.02 -4.49 4.73
C VAL A 138 -9.54 -4.20 4.92
N LYS A 139 -8.83 -5.22 5.37
CA LYS A 139 -7.36 -5.23 5.42
C LYS A 139 -6.84 -6.56 4.91
N TYR A 140 -5.95 -6.49 3.93
CA TYR A 140 -5.21 -7.62 3.37
C TYR A 140 -3.76 -7.58 3.86
N ALA A 141 -3.35 -8.62 4.59
CA ALA A 141 -2.01 -8.72 5.17
C ALA A 141 -1.33 -10.01 4.72
N TYR A 142 -0.12 -9.89 4.16
CA TYR A 142 0.67 -11.02 3.70
C TYR A 142 1.80 -11.36 4.66
N LYS A 143 2.02 -12.66 4.85
CA LYS A 143 3.13 -13.17 5.65
C LYS A 143 3.72 -14.41 4.98
N ILE A 144 5.05 -14.51 5.02
CA ILE A 144 5.75 -15.79 4.88
C ILE A 144 5.78 -16.40 6.27
N THR A 145 5.31 -17.64 6.41
CA THR A 145 5.34 -18.36 7.68
C THR A 145 6.23 -19.57 7.57
N VAL A 146 7.26 -19.61 8.41
CA VAL A 146 8.15 -20.76 8.56
C VAL A 146 7.74 -21.51 9.81
N GLY A 147 7.22 -22.72 9.63
CA GLY A 147 6.95 -23.65 10.71
C GLY A 147 8.13 -24.58 10.91
N THR A 148 8.47 -24.84 12.16
CA THR A 148 9.58 -25.73 12.49
C THR A 148 9.33 -26.38 13.84
N GLN A 149 9.74 -27.62 13.96
CA GLN A 149 9.50 -28.43 15.13
C GLN A 149 10.79 -29.12 15.57
N ARG A 150 11.15 -28.98 16.84
CA ARG A 150 12.15 -29.82 17.50
C ARG A 150 11.52 -31.17 17.85
N VAL A 151 12.29 -32.26 17.78
CA VAL A 151 11.82 -33.58 18.20
C VAL A 151 11.26 -33.50 19.63
N ASN A 152 10.05 -34.03 19.84
CA ASN A 152 9.32 -33.99 21.12
C ASN A 152 8.94 -32.59 21.65
N ALA A 153 8.95 -31.56 20.80
CA ALA A 153 8.49 -30.21 21.17
C ALA A 153 7.27 -29.77 20.34
N ALA A 154 6.57 -28.75 20.82
CA ALA A 154 5.52 -28.09 20.05
C ALA A 154 6.11 -27.32 18.85
N ILE A 155 5.32 -27.18 17.79
CA ILE A 155 5.68 -26.37 16.64
C ILE A 155 5.87 -24.89 17.03
N LYS A 156 6.91 -24.25 16.48
CA LYS A 156 7.07 -22.80 16.52
C LYS A 156 6.96 -22.21 15.12
N LEU A 157 6.35 -21.03 15.04
CA LEU A 157 6.09 -20.31 13.79
C LEU A 157 6.84 -18.98 13.76
N LEU A 158 7.69 -18.81 12.75
CA LEU A 158 8.30 -17.53 12.42
C LEU A 158 7.46 -16.86 11.33
N LYS A 159 6.99 -15.64 11.58
CA LYS A 159 6.14 -14.90 10.65
C LYS A 159 6.87 -13.66 10.14
N ILE A 160 7.08 -13.61 8.83
CA ILE A 160 7.76 -12.52 8.12
C ILE A 160 6.70 -11.73 7.33
N PRO A 161 6.33 -10.52 7.76
CA PRO A 161 5.38 -9.69 7.01
C PRO A 161 6.02 -9.22 5.69
N ILE A 162 5.25 -9.32 4.61
CA ILE A 162 5.63 -8.80 3.30
C ILE A 162 4.49 -7.93 2.76
N ARG A 163 4.83 -7.01 1.86
CA ARG A 163 3.89 -6.13 1.19
C ARG A 163 3.80 -6.50 -0.29
N ILE A 164 2.59 -6.76 -0.74
CA ILE A 164 2.29 -7.10 -2.14
C ILE A 164 1.66 -5.89 -2.82
N LEU A 165 2.20 -5.54 -3.99
CA LEU A 165 1.64 -4.53 -4.89
C LEU A 165 1.04 -5.25 -6.11
N VAL A 166 -0.01 -4.68 -6.69
CA VAL A 166 -0.67 -5.22 -7.89
C VAL A 166 -0.69 -4.16 -8.98
N LEU A 167 -0.54 -4.60 -10.22
CA LEU A 167 -0.79 -3.77 -11.40
C LEU A 167 -2.24 -3.99 -11.83
N TYR A 168 -3.02 -2.91 -11.89
CA TYR A 168 -4.45 -2.94 -12.21
C TYR A 168 -4.75 -2.02 -13.39
N GLY A 169 -5.70 -2.41 -14.25
CA GLY A 169 -6.24 -1.54 -15.31
C GLY A 169 -5.35 -1.33 -16.53
N VAL A 170 -4.21 -2.02 -16.65
CA VAL A 170 -3.42 -2.05 -17.89
C VAL A 170 -3.87 -3.25 -18.71
N THR A 171 -4.50 -3.02 -19.87
CA THR A 171 -4.82 -4.09 -20.83
C THR A 171 -3.53 -4.82 -21.23
N ASP A 172 -3.52 -6.13 -20.99
CA ASP A 172 -2.48 -7.11 -21.34
C ASP A 172 -1.08 -6.96 -20.71
N ALA A 173 -0.99 -7.29 -19.41
CA ALA A 173 0.28 -7.52 -18.71
C ALA A 173 1.08 -8.76 -19.20
N HIS A 174 0.55 -9.56 -20.14
CA HIS A 174 1.24 -10.75 -20.67
C HIS A 174 2.45 -10.44 -21.58
N TYR A 175 2.66 -9.18 -21.98
CA TYR A 175 3.79 -8.78 -22.81
C TYR A 175 4.95 -8.09 -22.05
N LEU A 176 4.84 -7.92 -20.73
CA LEU A 176 5.78 -7.09 -19.96
C LEU A 176 6.92 -7.85 -19.25
N VAL A 177 6.93 -9.19 -19.30
CA VAL A 177 7.88 -10.00 -18.50
C VAL A 177 9.18 -10.32 -19.25
N GLU A 178 9.31 -10.03 -20.54
CA GLU A 178 10.51 -10.39 -21.33
C GLU A 178 11.35 -9.22 -21.85
N ASN A 179 11.01 -7.96 -21.59
CA ASN A 179 11.87 -6.84 -22.01
C ASN A 179 12.19 -5.94 -20.82
N GLU A 180 13.44 -6.03 -20.35
CA GLU A 180 14.15 -4.87 -19.81
C GLU A 180 13.94 -3.72 -20.81
N GLU A 181 13.43 -2.58 -20.30
CA GLU A 181 12.99 -1.40 -21.08
C GLU A 181 11.60 -1.49 -21.74
N LEU A 182 10.54 -1.44 -20.93
CA LEU A 182 9.26 -0.87 -21.38
C LEU A 182 8.97 0.41 -20.61
N GLN A 183 9.45 1.50 -21.21
CA GLN A 183 8.83 2.80 -21.14
C GLN A 183 7.32 2.58 -21.23
N VAL A 184 6.61 2.88 -20.13
CA VAL A 184 5.17 3.20 -20.20
C VAL A 184 5.08 4.12 -21.41
N ALA A 185 4.39 3.69 -22.47
CA ALA A 185 4.25 4.50 -23.68
C ALA A 185 3.99 5.92 -23.18
N PRO A 186 4.90 6.88 -23.45
CA PRO A 186 4.86 8.15 -22.74
C PRO A 186 3.46 8.68 -22.98
N SER A 187 2.68 8.82 -21.91
CA SER A 187 1.43 9.57 -21.95
C SER A 187 1.85 10.86 -22.61
N ASN A 188 1.41 11.02 -23.87
CA ASN A 188 2.06 11.92 -24.79
C ASN A 188 2.28 13.24 -24.06
N PRO A 189 3.54 13.68 -23.82
CA PRO A 189 3.81 14.85 -22.99
C PRO A 189 3.18 16.13 -23.57
N PHE A 190 2.65 16.05 -24.79
CA PHE A 190 1.91 17.09 -25.49
C PHE A 190 0.38 17.02 -25.32
N LEU A 191 -0.21 15.96 -24.74
CA LEU A 191 -1.64 15.86 -24.46
C LEU A 191 -1.94 16.34 -23.03
N GLN A 192 -1.72 17.64 -22.80
CA GLN A 192 -2.18 18.31 -21.59
C GLN A 192 -3.71 18.33 -21.56
N SER A 193 -4.29 17.87 -20.46
CA SER A 193 -5.75 17.92 -20.28
C SER A 193 -6.14 19.24 -19.66
N TYR A 194 -6.99 19.99 -20.35
CA TYR A 194 -7.53 21.26 -19.89
C TYR A 194 -8.98 21.09 -19.44
N TYR A 195 -9.27 21.54 -18.22
CA TYR A 195 -10.58 21.48 -17.60
C TYR A 195 -11.06 22.90 -17.31
N ASN A 196 -12.17 23.31 -17.93
CA ASN A 196 -12.81 24.57 -17.59
C ASN A 196 -13.75 24.34 -16.40
N ILE A 197 -13.37 24.84 -15.23
CA ILE A 197 -14.16 24.73 -14.01
C ILE A 197 -15.06 25.96 -13.91
N THR A 198 -16.36 25.71 -13.87
CA THR A 198 -17.41 26.75 -13.88
C THR A 198 -18.36 26.56 -12.71
N ASN A 199 -18.89 27.66 -12.18
CA ASN A 199 -19.99 27.67 -11.22
C ASN A 199 -21.24 28.32 -11.84
N GLN A 200 -22.28 28.54 -11.03
CA GLN A 200 -23.53 29.18 -11.48
C GLN A 200 -23.34 30.62 -11.96
N SER A 201 -22.30 31.31 -11.49
CA SER A 201 -21.98 32.70 -11.86
C SER A 201 -21.00 32.81 -13.03
N GLY A 202 -20.44 31.69 -13.51
CA GLY A 202 -19.62 31.61 -14.72
C GLY A 202 -18.32 30.82 -14.54
N LYS A 203 -17.29 31.16 -15.33
CA LYS A 203 -16.00 30.47 -15.33
C LYS A 203 -15.16 30.90 -14.13
N VAL A 204 -14.74 29.94 -13.33
CA VAL A 204 -13.92 30.16 -12.13
C VAL A 204 -12.44 30.05 -12.47
N VAL A 205 -12.04 28.98 -13.16
CA VAL A 205 -10.64 28.74 -13.52
C VAL A 205 -10.53 27.75 -14.66
N ARG A 206 -9.44 27.81 -15.43
CA ARG A 206 -9.01 26.73 -16.32
C ARG A 206 -7.88 25.95 -15.65
N PHE A 207 -8.11 24.69 -15.35
CA PHE A 207 -7.10 23.81 -14.77
C PHE A 207 -6.44 22.98 -15.88
N CYS A 208 -5.11 22.96 -15.90
CA CYS A 208 -4.30 22.15 -16.80
C CYS A 208 -3.58 21.07 -16.00
N LEU A 209 -3.87 19.82 -16.30
CA LEU A 209 -3.18 18.67 -15.71
C LEU A 209 -2.23 18.07 -16.76
N LEU A 210 -0.95 17.90 -16.39
CA LEU A 210 0.07 17.42 -17.32
C LEU A 210 -0.15 15.95 -17.74
N LYS A 211 -0.59 15.10 -16.81
CA LYS A 211 -0.98 13.70 -17.07
C LYS A 211 -2.03 13.22 -16.07
N SER A 212 -2.82 12.20 -16.41
CA SER A 212 -3.83 11.62 -15.51
C SER A 212 -3.38 10.35 -14.80
N SER A 213 -2.21 9.82 -15.16
CA SER A 213 -1.70 8.53 -14.70
C SER A 213 -0.33 8.72 -14.03
N TYR A 214 -0.22 8.25 -12.79
CA TYR A 214 0.94 8.49 -11.93
C TYR A 214 1.44 7.20 -11.29
N ARG A 215 2.71 7.16 -10.93
CA ARG A 215 3.31 6.12 -10.09
C ARG A 215 3.44 6.58 -8.65
N LEU A 216 3.48 5.64 -7.72
CA LEU A 216 3.82 5.93 -6.32
C LEU A 216 5.16 6.69 -6.23
N GLY A 217 5.19 7.75 -5.44
CA GLY A 217 6.37 8.61 -5.27
C GLY A 217 6.53 9.71 -6.31
N GLU A 218 5.67 9.78 -7.33
CA GLU A 218 5.64 10.92 -8.25
C GLU A 218 4.90 12.12 -7.67
N ASP A 219 5.19 13.29 -8.21
CA ASP A 219 4.46 14.52 -7.93
C ASP A 219 3.40 14.80 -9.00
N ILE A 220 2.19 15.13 -8.54
CA ILE A 220 1.12 15.61 -9.41
C ILE A 220 1.33 17.11 -9.62
N ILE A 221 1.58 17.49 -10.87
CA ILE A 221 1.79 18.89 -11.26
C ILE A 221 0.59 19.36 -12.06
N GLY A 222 0.02 20.47 -11.64
CA GLY A 222 -1.11 21.12 -12.30
C GLY A 222 -0.97 22.62 -12.32
N VAL A 223 -1.59 23.27 -13.30
CA VAL A 223 -1.55 24.73 -13.46
C VAL A 223 -2.96 25.28 -13.51
N PHE A 224 -3.22 26.32 -12.72
CA PHE A 224 -4.47 27.07 -12.70
C PHE A 224 -4.29 28.37 -13.47
N ASP A 225 -5.09 28.56 -14.50
CA ASP A 225 -5.18 29.78 -15.31
C ASP A 225 -6.50 30.50 -15.02
N PHE A 226 -6.39 31.65 -14.35
CA PHE A 226 -7.48 32.55 -13.99
C PHE A 226 -7.63 33.71 -14.99
N SER A 227 -6.79 33.82 -16.03
CA SER A 227 -6.81 34.95 -16.98
C SER A 227 -8.14 35.14 -17.69
N GLN A 228 -8.87 34.04 -17.90
CA GLN A 228 -10.20 34.02 -18.54
C GLN A 228 -11.33 33.73 -17.53
N ALA A 229 -11.10 33.94 -16.23
CA ALA A 229 -12.11 33.75 -15.20
C ALA A 229 -13.11 34.90 -15.21
N THR A 230 -14.41 34.58 -15.20
CA THR A 230 -15.48 35.57 -15.01
C THR A 230 -15.85 35.72 -13.53
N VAL A 231 -15.51 34.72 -12.71
CA VAL A 231 -15.77 34.72 -11.26
C VAL A 231 -14.44 34.76 -10.51
N LYS A 232 -14.32 35.65 -9.53
CA LYS A 232 -13.09 35.79 -8.73
C LYS A 232 -12.97 34.63 -7.74
N CYS A 233 -11.85 33.91 -7.82
CA CYS A 233 -11.46 32.90 -6.84
C CYS A 233 -10.60 33.53 -5.75
N VAL A 234 -11.04 33.45 -4.50
CA VAL A 234 -10.37 33.99 -3.31
C VAL A 234 -9.29 33.02 -2.82
N GLN A 235 -9.65 31.75 -2.73
CA GLN A 235 -8.75 30.67 -2.33
C GLN A 235 -9.19 29.37 -2.97
N PHE A 236 -8.25 28.45 -3.11
CA PHE A 236 -8.54 27.09 -3.53
C PHE A 236 -7.71 26.10 -2.70
N SER A 237 -8.15 24.85 -2.70
CA SER A 237 -7.34 23.75 -2.24
C SER A 237 -7.52 22.52 -3.11
N VAL A 238 -6.46 21.71 -3.20
CA VAL A 238 -6.44 20.46 -3.94
C VAL A 238 -5.92 19.37 -3.02
N THR A 239 -6.70 18.30 -2.86
CA THR A 239 -6.39 17.21 -1.95
C THR A 239 -6.35 15.89 -2.72
N LEU A 240 -5.31 15.09 -2.50
CA LEU A 240 -5.24 13.73 -3.01
C LEU A 240 -6.11 12.82 -2.13
N VAL A 241 -7.08 12.14 -2.73
CA VAL A 241 -8.06 11.33 -2.00
C VAL A 241 -8.11 9.92 -2.60
N SER A 242 -8.08 8.91 -1.73
CA SER A 242 -8.44 7.54 -2.12
C SER A 242 -9.89 7.25 -1.78
N GLU A 243 -10.60 6.56 -2.68
CA GLU A 243 -11.98 6.12 -2.50
C GLU A 243 -12.03 4.59 -2.43
N GLU A 244 -12.38 4.05 -1.26
CA GLU A 244 -12.67 2.64 -1.03
C GLU A 244 -14.17 2.41 -1.27
N GLU A 245 -14.51 1.65 -2.29
CA GLU A 245 -15.89 1.33 -2.69
C GLU A 245 -16.18 -0.15 -2.47
N LEU A 246 -17.24 -0.46 -1.72
CA LEU A 246 -17.71 -1.83 -1.48
C LEU A 246 -18.48 -2.37 -2.69
N GLN A 247 -18.11 -3.58 -3.12
CA GLN A 247 -18.81 -4.30 -4.18
C GLN A 247 -20.23 -4.71 -3.74
N GLU A 248 -21.18 -4.68 -4.68
CA GLU A 248 -22.63 -4.81 -4.38
C GLU A 248 -22.99 -6.08 -3.60
N GLY A 249 -22.33 -7.21 -3.90
CA GLY A 249 -22.57 -8.48 -3.22
C GLY A 249 -22.09 -8.55 -1.76
N CYS A 250 -21.23 -7.62 -1.34
CA CYS A 250 -20.62 -7.61 0.00
C CYS A 250 -21.15 -6.48 0.90
N LYS A 251 -22.14 -5.69 0.43
CA LYS A 251 -22.70 -4.57 1.20
C LYS A 251 -23.42 -5.08 2.46
N GLY A 252 -22.96 -4.62 3.62
CA GLY A 252 -23.61 -4.87 4.91
C GLY A 252 -24.93 -4.12 5.10
N LYS A 253 -25.31 -3.84 6.35
CA LYS A 253 -26.47 -2.98 6.66
C LYS A 253 -26.14 -1.48 6.51
N ALA A 254 -24.90 -1.14 6.21
CA ALA A 254 -24.43 0.24 6.09
C ALA A 254 -25.03 0.91 4.84
N LYS A 255 -25.53 2.15 5.03
CA LYS A 255 -26.10 2.98 3.95
C LYS A 255 -25.02 3.61 3.07
N GLN A 256 -23.78 3.64 3.54
CA GLN A 256 -22.63 4.24 2.86
C GLN A 256 -21.74 3.14 2.27
N SER A 257 -21.66 3.09 0.93
CA SER A 257 -20.87 2.10 0.19
C SER A 257 -19.48 2.60 -0.22
N VAL A 258 -19.18 3.87 0.01
CA VAL A 258 -17.92 4.51 -0.38
C VAL A 258 -17.34 5.25 0.82
N THR A 259 -16.08 4.96 1.11
CA THR A 259 -15.30 5.59 2.17
C THR A 259 -14.09 6.28 1.56
N THR A 260 -13.84 7.52 1.95
CA THR A 260 -12.76 8.34 1.37
C THR A 260 -11.71 8.67 2.41
N VAL A 261 -10.44 8.63 2.02
CA VAL A 261 -9.31 9.03 2.88
C VAL A 261 -8.50 10.10 2.16
N ALA A 262 -8.29 11.23 2.83
CA ALA A 262 -7.46 12.32 2.34
C ALA A 262 -5.99 12.11 2.73
N TYR A 263 -5.08 12.44 1.80
CA TYR A 263 -3.64 12.39 2.00
C TYR A 263 -3.07 13.81 2.04
N ASN A 264 -2.31 14.20 1.01
CA ASN A 264 -1.71 15.52 0.93
C ASN A 264 -2.76 16.54 0.45
N LYS A 265 -2.69 17.75 1.03
CA LYS A 265 -3.51 18.90 0.66
C LYS A 265 -2.61 20.08 0.33
N HIS A 266 -2.81 20.66 -0.84
CA HIS A 266 -2.23 21.95 -1.23
C HIS A 266 -3.31 23.03 -1.09
N HIS A 267 -2.98 24.17 -0.51
CA HIS A 267 -3.90 25.28 -0.26
C HIS A 267 -3.21 26.61 -0.56
N GLU A 268 -3.91 27.48 -1.29
CA GLU A 268 -3.38 28.79 -1.70
C GLU A 268 -4.50 29.83 -1.80
N PHE A 269 -4.16 31.08 -1.50
CA PHE A 269 -5.02 32.24 -1.75
C PHE A 269 -4.74 32.79 -3.16
N SER A 270 -5.75 32.80 -4.02
CA SER A 270 -5.62 33.09 -5.46
C SER A 270 -6.15 34.46 -5.88
N LEU A 271 -6.51 35.32 -4.94
CA LEU A 271 -7.10 36.61 -5.28
C LEU A 271 -6.10 37.47 -6.08
N HIS A 272 -6.49 37.88 -7.29
CA HIS A 272 -5.68 38.65 -8.25
C HIS A 272 -4.52 37.89 -8.92
N LEU A 273 -4.39 36.58 -8.73
CA LEU A 273 -3.46 35.78 -9.53
C LEU A 273 -4.05 35.52 -10.91
N SER A 274 -3.23 35.62 -11.96
CA SER A 274 -3.61 35.20 -13.32
C SER A 274 -3.24 33.74 -13.59
N LEU A 275 -2.15 33.26 -12.98
CA LEU A 275 -1.62 31.91 -13.15
C LEU A 275 -0.97 31.46 -11.83
N THR A 276 -1.21 30.22 -11.42
CA THR A 276 -0.46 29.55 -10.35
C THR A 276 -0.29 28.07 -10.65
N GLN A 277 0.66 27.43 -9.98
CA GLN A 277 0.95 25.99 -10.13
C GLN A 277 0.82 25.28 -8.79
N ILE A 278 0.45 24.00 -8.86
CA ILE A 278 0.45 23.09 -7.72
C ILE A 278 1.42 21.95 -7.95
N ILE A 279 2.00 21.48 -6.85
CA ILE A 279 2.80 20.26 -6.79
C ILE A 279 2.26 19.47 -5.61
N LEU A 280 1.69 18.29 -5.88
CA LEU A 280 1.07 17.45 -4.87
C LEU A 280 1.71 16.05 -4.87
N PRO A 281 2.56 15.72 -3.89
CA PRO A 281 3.30 14.46 -3.87
C PRO A 281 2.38 13.25 -3.63
N ILE A 282 2.60 12.15 -4.34
CA ILE A 282 1.95 10.86 -4.06
C ILE A 282 2.85 10.06 -3.11
N PRO A 283 2.43 9.72 -1.89
CA PRO A 283 3.32 9.03 -0.96
C PRO A 283 3.70 7.62 -1.44
N LEU A 284 4.98 7.24 -1.30
CA LEU A 284 5.47 5.91 -1.69
C LEU A 284 4.80 4.75 -0.92
N THR A 285 4.22 5.03 0.24
CA THR A 285 3.67 4.03 1.16
C THR A 285 2.18 3.76 0.97
N VAL A 286 1.48 4.48 0.08
CA VAL A 286 0.05 4.24 -0.19
C VAL A 286 -0.16 3.01 -1.08
N THR A 287 -1.40 2.54 -1.18
CA THR A 287 -1.74 1.40 -2.05
C THR A 287 -2.28 1.93 -3.37
N PRO A 288 -1.72 1.50 -4.52
CA PRO A 288 -2.23 1.85 -5.85
C PRO A 288 -3.70 1.45 -6.04
N ALA A 289 -4.32 1.90 -7.14
CA ALA A 289 -5.66 1.45 -7.49
C ALA A 289 -5.73 -0.07 -7.66
N PHE A 290 -6.79 -0.69 -7.19
CA PHE A 290 -7.03 -2.13 -7.35
C PHE A 290 -8.52 -2.46 -7.26
N ILE A 291 -8.87 -3.68 -7.69
CA ILE A 291 -10.19 -4.25 -7.49
C ILE A 291 -10.07 -5.66 -6.92
N THR A 292 -10.92 -5.99 -5.95
CA THR A 292 -11.18 -7.36 -5.51
C THR A 292 -12.68 -7.65 -5.56
N ASN A 293 -13.06 -8.87 -5.21
CA ASN A 293 -14.47 -9.26 -5.05
C ASN A 293 -15.18 -8.51 -3.88
N ILE A 294 -14.44 -7.82 -3.01
CA ILE A 294 -15.00 -7.15 -1.82
C ILE A 294 -14.96 -5.64 -1.96
N VAL A 295 -13.83 -5.07 -2.36
CA VAL A 295 -13.64 -3.62 -2.47
C VAL A 295 -12.92 -3.23 -3.75
N SER A 296 -13.18 -2.01 -4.23
CA SER A 296 -12.38 -1.31 -5.21
C SER A 296 -11.71 -0.11 -4.55
N LEU A 297 -10.43 0.11 -4.81
CA LEU A 297 -9.74 1.34 -4.43
C LEU A 297 -9.48 2.19 -5.66
N LYS A 298 -9.98 3.43 -5.66
CA LYS A 298 -9.78 4.43 -6.72
C LYS A 298 -9.12 5.68 -6.15
N TRP A 299 -8.58 6.52 -7.02
CA TRP A 299 -7.90 7.76 -6.64
C TRP A 299 -8.51 8.96 -7.37
N LYS A 300 -8.60 10.09 -6.67
CA LYS A 300 -9.07 11.35 -7.24
C LYS A 300 -8.36 12.55 -6.62
N LEU A 301 -8.35 13.64 -7.37
CA LEU A 301 -8.04 14.98 -6.88
C LEU A 301 -9.35 15.67 -6.49
N HIS A 302 -9.44 16.07 -5.23
CA HIS A 302 -10.57 16.79 -4.66
C HIS A 302 -10.24 18.28 -4.58
N PHE A 303 -10.97 19.09 -5.33
CA PHE A 303 -10.78 20.52 -5.39
C PHE A 303 -11.89 21.23 -4.61
N GLU A 304 -11.49 22.16 -3.75
CA GLU A 304 -12.40 23.07 -3.06
C GLU A 304 -12.04 24.50 -3.47
N PHE A 305 -12.99 25.23 -4.03
CA PHE A 305 -12.81 26.64 -4.38
C PHE A 305 -13.70 27.52 -3.53
N VAL A 306 -13.19 28.69 -3.17
CA VAL A 306 -13.96 29.75 -2.53
C VAL A 306 -13.97 30.94 -3.47
N THR A 307 -15.15 31.25 -3.98
CA THR A 307 -15.38 32.30 -4.98
C THR A 307 -16.13 33.47 -4.37
N THR A 308 -15.92 34.67 -4.90
CA THR A 308 -16.69 35.86 -4.54
C THR A 308 -17.28 36.53 -5.78
N ASN A 309 -18.50 37.04 -5.62
CA ASN A 309 -19.15 37.91 -6.60
C ASN A 309 -19.03 39.39 -6.22
N SER A 310 -18.40 39.70 -5.08
CA SER A 310 -18.16 41.08 -4.66
C SER A 310 -17.15 41.73 -5.62
N SER A 311 -17.52 42.89 -6.17
CA SER A 311 -16.63 43.74 -6.94
C SER A 311 -15.60 44.38 -6.00
N SER A 312 -14.56 43.65 -5.61
CA SER A 312 -13.39 44.25 -4.98
C SER A 312 -12.66 45.09 -6.03
N SER A 313 -12.85 46.41 -5.99
CA SER A 313 -12.04 47.34 -6.78
C SER A 313 -10.63 47.38 -6.19
N MET A 314 -9.61 47.13 -7.01
CA MET A 314 -8.29 47.65 -6.69
C MET A 314 -8.41 49.18 -6.62
N PRO A 315 -7.87 49.85 -5.60
CA PRO A 315 -7.88 51.30 -5.58
C PRO A 315 -7.16 51.79 -6.85
N GLU A 316 -7.84 52.61 -7.65
CA GLU A 316 -7.22 53.30 -8.77
C GLU A 316 -6.05 54.12 -8.22
N SER A 317 -4.87 53.96 -8.80
CA SER A 317 -3.67 54.72 -8.47
C SER A 317 -3.83 56.18 -8.92
N ASN A 318 -4.68 56.96 -8.25
CA ASN A 318 -4.96 58.35 -8.58
C ASN A 318 -4.52 59.36 -7.51
N SER A 319 -3.59 59.00 -6.63
CA SER A 319 -2.92 60.00 -5.78
C SER A 319 -1.42 59.72 -5.63
N LEU A 320 -0.62 60.71 -6.02
CA LEU A 320 0.83 60.83 -5.82
C LEU A 320 1.21 61.03 -4.34
N SER A 321 0.59 60.29 -3.43
CA SER A 321 0.91 60.29 -2.00
C SER A 321 1.59 58.98 -1.64
N GLU A 322 2.83 59.08 -1.19
CA GLU A 322 3.69 57.99 -0.74
C GLU A 322 2.97 57.07 0.28
N ASN A 323 3.15 55.75 0.09
CA ASN A 323 2.80 54.66 1.03
C ASN A 323 1.31 54.32 1.25
N ILE A 324 0.52 54.14 0.19
CA ILE A 324 -0.75 53.39 0.29
C ILE A 324 -0.43 51.89 0.22
N SER A 325 -0.33 51.22 1.36
CA SER A 325 -0.35 49.76 1.40
C SER A 325 -1.79 49.27 1.15
N TRP A 326 -1.98 48.45 0.13
CA TRP A 326 -3.29 47.84 -0.12
C TRP A 326 -3.67 46.95 1.06
N GLN A 327 -4.81 47.24 1.69
CA GLN A 327 -5.42 46.36 2.68
C GLN A 327 -6.58 45.61 2.04
N GLY A 328 -6.57 44.29 2.21
CA GLY A 328 -7.69 43.45 1.78
C GLY A 328 -8.97 43.80 2.55
N PRO A 329 -10.15 43.52 1.96
CA PRO A 329 -11.43 43.78 2.61
C PRO A 329 -11.55 42.98 3.92
N THR A 330 -12.11 43.60 4.97
CA THR A 330 -12.31 42.98 6.29
C THR A 330 -13.39 41.91 6.30
N SER A 331 -14.32 41.96 5.34
CA SER A 331 -15.36 40.96 5.12
C SER A 331 -15.62 40.85 3.62
N LEU A 332 -15.85 39.63 3.15
CA LEU A 332 -16.09 39.33 1.75
C LEU A 332 -17.22 38.30 1.66
N ASP A 333 -18.20 38.54 0.80
CA ASP A 333 -19.25 37.56 0.54
C ASP A 333 -18.68 36.44 -0.34
N VAL A 334 -18.75 35.20 0.15
CA VAL A 334 -18.09 34.06 -0.45
C VAL A 334 -19.02 32.87 -0.61
N GLN A 335 -18.78 32.11 -1.67
CA GLN A 335 -19.44 30.84 -1.98
C GLN A 335 -18.39 29.76 -2.16
N THR A 336 -18.70 28.55 -1.69
CA THR A 336 -17.81 27.39 -1.86
C THR A 336 -18.33 26.50 -2.98
N MET A 337 -17.41 25.88 -3.73
CA MET A 337 -17.74 24.84 -4.68
C MET A 337 -16.71 23.72 -4.63
N ILE A 338 -17.14 22.53 -5.02
CA ILE A 338 -16.32 21.33 -5.06
C ILE A 338 -16.25 20.84 -6.49
N TRP A 339 -15.09 20.34 -6.89
CA TRP A 339 -14.88 19.63 -8.14
C TRP A 339 -13.96 18.44 -7.91
N ASP A 340 -14.28 17.29 -8.48
CA ASP A 340 -13.49 16.07 -8.34
C ASP A 340 -12.97 15.64 -9.71
N LEU A 341 -11.69 15.25 -9.76
CA LEU A 341 -11.05 14.72 -10.97
C LEU A 341 -10.43 13.34 -10.68
N PRO A 342 -10.94 12.25 -11.28
CA PRO A 342 -10.32 10.93 -11.14
C PRO A 342 -8.92 10.91 -11.76
N ILE A 343 -8.02 10.15 -11.12
CA ILE A 343 -6.65 9.90 -11.60
C ILE A 343 -6.29 8.43 -11.40
N ASP A 344 -5.34 7.94 -12.18
CA ASP A 344 -4.80 6.59 -12.02
C ASP A 344 -3.50 6.63 -11.24
N VAL A 345 -3.40 5.77 -10.21
CA VAL A 345 -2.18 5.60 -9.43
C VAL A 345 -1.73 4.16 -9.53
N TYR A 346 -0.51 3.96 -10.04
CA TYR A 346 0.12 2.68 -10.31
C TYR A 346 1.26 2.41 -9.32
N PRO A 347 1.57 1.12 -9.07
CA PRO A 347 2.78 0.78 -8.31
C PRO A 347 4.05 1.29 -9.02
N THR A 348 5.07 1.58 -8.21
CA THR A 348 6.45 1.73 -8.70
C THR A 348 7.24 0.45 -8.43
N HIS A 349 8.54 0.45 -8.75
CA HIS A 349 9.43 -0.67 -8.50
C HIS A 349 9.45 -1.05 -7.00
N PRO A 350 9.29 -2.33 -6.63
CA PRO A 350 9.21 -2.75 -5.22
C PRO A 350 10.36 -2.27 -4.33
N LEU A 351 11.60 -2.30 -4.85
CA LEU A 351 12.77 -1.79 -4.14
C LEU A 351 12.62 -0.32 -3.70
N GLN A 352 12.03 0.54 -4.53
CA GLN A 352 11.81 1.95 -4.17
C GLN A 352 10.81 2.09 -3.02
N VAL A 353 9.75 1.28 -3.03
CA VAL A 353 8.75 1.25 -1.94
C VAL A 353 9.36 0.69 -0.66
N ALA A 354 10.24 -0.32 -0.77
CA ALA A 354 10.92 -0.92 0.37
C ALA A 354 11.81 0.10 1.11
N HIS A 355 12.47 1.03 0.40
CA HIS A 355 13.23 2.12 1.03
C HIS A 355 12.36 3.07 1.86
N GLY A 356 11.08 3.21 1.52
CA GLY A 356 10.13 4.05 2.26
C GLY A 356 9.51 3.38 3.49
N LEU A 357 9.80 2.10 3.76
CA LEU A 357 9.24 1.35 4.88
C LEU A 357 10.29 1.05 5.96
N PRO A 358 9.98 1.25 7.25
CA PRO A 358 10.81 0.78 8.35
C PRO A 358 10.63 -0.74 8.52
N SER A 359 10.99 -1.55 7.52
CA SER A 359 10.89 -3.01 7.64
C SER A 359 12.17 -3.58 8.24
N LYS A 360 12.03 -4.33 9.34
CA LYS A 360 13.11 -5.16 9.88
C LYS A 360 13.42 -6.25 8.84
N LEU A 361 14.58 -6.21 8.20
CA LEU A 361 14.96 -7.16 7.15
C LEU A 361 15.28 -8.56 7.71
N ASP A 362 15.59 -8.64 9.00
CA ASP A 362 15.92 -9.86 9.71
C ASP A 362 14.86 -10.19 10.76
N HIS A 363 14.23 -11.36 10.61
CA HIS A 363 13.29 -11.91 11.56
C HIS A 363 13.91 -13.11 12.26
N MET A 364 13.76 -13.17 13.58
CA MET A 364 14.33 -14.24 14.38
C MET A 364 13.30 -14.77 15.37
N ILE A 365 13.24 -16.09 15.50
CA ILE A 365 12.65 -16.77 16.65
C ILE A 365 13.67 -17.71 17.24
N THR A 366 13.42 -18.13 18.47
CA THR A 366 14.25 -19.13 19.11
C THR A 366 13.43 -20.31 19.62
N ILE A 367 13.99 -21.49 19.38
CA ILE A 367 13.32 -22.78 19.51
C ILE A 367 13.89 -23.57 20.66
#